data_AF-A0A1I8A9K1-F1
#
_entry.id   AF-A0A1I8A9K1-F1
#
_cell.length_a   1.000
_cell.length_b   1.000
_cell.length_c   1.000
_cell.angle_alpha   90.00
_cell.angle_beta   90.00
_cell.angle_gamma   90.00
#
_symmetry.space_group_name_H-M   'P 1'
#
loop_
_entity.id
_entity.type
_entity.pdbx_description
1 polymer ?
#
loop_
_entity_poly.entity_id
_entity_poly.type
_entity_poly.pdbx_seq_one_letter_code
_entity_poly.pdbx_strand_id
1 'polypeptide(L)'
;MRENPFAGVPGREKEAAKFAGENFVRYTGEVQQANEAQVFAWSARCQGVDVHALAEPTKLEQYKKDFEEQKEKSKKEHMEKLIEKYGGREHIEAPPKDLLPQQTEQYVEYSRTGNVVKGQEKATAKSRFDEDVYPMNHTSVWGSYWEDGKWGFKCCRATMKNAYCTRVAK
;
A
#
# COMPACT_ATOMS: atom_id res chain seq x y z
N MET A 1 -34.01 2.93 23.70
CA MET A 1 -34.92 2.10 22.87
C MET A 1 -34.09 1.03 22.18
N ARG A 2 -34.52 -0.23 22.24
CA ARG A 2 -33.78 -1.36 21.66
C ARG A 2 -33.74 -1.31 20.13
N GLU A 3 -34.91 -1.23 19.52
CA GLU A 3 -35.08 -1.11 18.07
C GLU A 3 -34.90 0.32 17.59
N ASN A 4 -34.66 0.47 16.28
CA ASN A 4 -34.61 1.77 15.63
C ASN A 4 -36.01 2.43 15.65
N PRO A 5 -36.19 3.58 16.31
CA PRO A 5 -37.49 4.26 16.35
C PRO A 5 -37.93 4.80 14.98
N PHE A 6 -37.02 4.92 14.01
CA PHE A 6 -37.29 5.42 12.67
C PHE A 6 -37.39 4.30 11.62
N ALA A 7 -37.42 3.03 12.04
CA ALA A 7 -37.59 1.91 11.12
C ALA A 7 -38.91 2.04 10.35
N GLY A 8 -38.83 2.10 9.01
CA GLY A 8 -40.00 2.16 8.13
C GLY A 8 -40.62 3.55 7.91
N VAL A 9 -40.02 4.63 8.43
CA VAL A 9 -40.51 6.00 8.21
C VAL A 9 -39.77 6.66 7.04
N PRO A 10 -40.42 6.92 5.89
CA PRO A 10 -39.77 7.54 4.74
C PRO A 10 -39.32 8.98 5.05
N GLY A 11 -38.10 9.33 4.64
CA GLY A 11 -37.55 10.70 4.76
C GLY A 11 -36.86 11.05 6.08
N ARG A 12 -36.79 10.13 7.06
CA ARG A 12 -36.12 10.36 8.36
C ARG A 12 -34.72 9.73 8.50
N GLU A 13 -34.06 9.42 7.39
CA GLU A 13 -32.72 8.79 7.37
C GLU A 13 -31.65 9.62 8.11
N LYS A 14 -31.73 10.96 8.01
CA LYS A 14 -30.83 11.88 8.72
C LYS A 14 -31.01 11.88 10.24
N GLU A 15 -32.21 11.53 10.72
CA GLU A 15 -32.52 11.38 12.14
C GLU A 15 -32.16 9.97 12.63
N ALA A 16 -32.39 8.95 11.81
CA ALA A 16 -31.93 7.58 12.05
C ALA A 16 -30.40 7.47 12.14
N ALA A 17 -29.66 8.30 11.39
CA ALA A 17 -28.20 8.39 11.50
C ALA A 17 -27.74 8.90 12.87
N LYS A 18 -28.55 9.71 13.58
CA LYS A 18 -28.22 10.18 14.93
C LYS A 18 -28.47 9.10 15.99
N PHE A 19 -29.52 8.31 15.82
CA PHE A 19 -29.86 7.23 16.73
C PHE A 19 -30.62 6.12 16.00
N ALA A 20 -29.93 5.01 15.75
CA ALA A 20 -30.46 3.83 15.07
C ALA A 20 -30.94 2.73 16.04
N GLY A 21 -31.10 3.04 17.33
CA GLY A 21 -31.43 2.07 18.38
C GLY A 21 -30.20 1.53 19.12
N GLU A 22 -30.43 1.02 20.33
CA GLU A 22 -29.36 0.45 21.17
C GLU A 22 -28.81 -0.87 20.64
N ASN A 23 -29.64 -1.70 19.97
CA ASN A 23 -29.18 -2.98 19.42
C ASN A 23 -28.09 -2.79 18.37
N PHE A 24 -28.20 -1.74 17.54
CA PHE A 24 -27.16 -1.38 16.59
C PHE A 24 -25.83 -1.10 17.29
N VAL A 25 -25.82 -0.24 18.31
CA VAL A 25 -24.61 0.15 19.03
C VAL A 25 -23.96 -1.01 19.79
N ARG A 26 -24.77 -1.93 20.34
CA ARG A 26 -24.28 -3.06 21.16
C ARG A 26 -23.35 -4.02 20.41
N TYR A 27 -23.54 -4.19 19.10
CA TYR A 27 -22.71 -5.08 18.29
C TYR A 27 -21.62 -4.35 17.49
N THR A 28 -21.56 -3.03 17.59
CA THR A 28 -20.53 -2.24 16.90
C THR A 28 -19.25 -2.14 17.72
N GLY A 29 -18.11 -1.99 17.03
CA GLY A 29 -16.81 -1.77 17.65
C GLY A 29 -16.15 -3.06 18.15
N GLU A 30 -15.48 -2.96 19.30
CA GLU A 30 -14.63 -4.01 19.87
C GLU A 30 -15.40 -5.25 20.33
N VAL A 31 -16.72 -5.12 20.56
CA VAL A 31 -17.59 -6.24 20.93
C VAL A 31 -17.55 -7.35 19.89
N GLN A 32 -17.47 -7.00 18.60
CA GLN A 32 -17.37 -8.00 17.54
C GLN A 32 -16.07 -8.82 17.66
N GLN A 33 -14.95 -8.16 17.94
CA GLN A 33 -13.65 -8.82 18.07
C GLN A 33 -13.61 -9.76 19.30
N ALA A 34 -14.20 -9.34 20.42
CA ALA A 34 -14.33 -10.17 21.61
C ALA A 34 -15.20 -11.42 21.35
N ASN A 35 -16.32 -11.25 20.64
CA ASN A 35 -17.18 -12.37 20.24
C ASN A 35 -16.45 -13.35 19.31
N GLU A 36 -15.71 -12.84 18.32
CA GLU A 36 -14.88 -13.65 17.43
C GLU A 36 -13.79 -14.41 18.18
N ALA A 37 -13.13 -13.77 19.15
CA ALA A 37 -12.13 -14.41 20.01
C ALA A 37 -12.75 -15.55 20.84
N GLN A 38 -13.99 -15.39 21.32
CA GLN A 38 -14.71 -16.43 22.05
C GLN A 38 -15.09 -17.61 21.14
N VAL A 39 -15.57 -17.34 19.93
CA VAL A 39 -15.86 -18.38 18.92
C VAL A 39 -14.58 -19.13 18.54
N PHE A 40 -13.45 -18.42 18.41
CA PHE A 40 -12.14 -19.04 18.17
C PHE A 40 -11.70 -19.94 19.34
N ALA A 41 -11.91 -19.50 20.59
CA ALA A 41 -11.64 -20.34 21.77
C ALA A 41 -12.41 -21.65 21.71
N TRP A 42 -13.71 -21.59 21.38
CA TRP A 42 -14.56 -22.77 21.29
C TRP A 42 -14.16 -23.72 20.16
N SER A 43 -13.81 -23.19 18.99
CA SER A 43 -13.35 -24.02 17.88
C SER A 43 -12.01 -24.68 18.17
N ALA A 44 -11.05 -23.95 18.76
CA ALA A 44 -9.76 -24.47 19.19
C ALA A 44 -9.92 -25.58 20.24
N ARG A 45 -10.84 -25.39 21.21
CA ARG A 45 -11.16 -26.40 22.22
C ARG A 45 -11.74 -27.67 21.61
N CYS A 46 -12.63 -27.54 20.62
CA CYS A 46 -13.14 -28.71 19.87
C CYS A 46 -12.05 -29.46 19.09
N GLN A 47 -11.00 -28.75 18.67
CA GLN A 47 -9.82 -29.34 18.02
C GLN A 47 -8.80 -29.92 19.02
N GLY A 48 -9.04 -29.79 20.32
CA GLY A 48 -8.18 -30.31 21.39
C GLY A 48 -7.12 -29.33 21.91
N VAL A 49 -7.10 -28.09 21.43
CA VAL A 49 -6.23 -27.03 21.95
C VAL A 49 -6.98 -26.30 23.07
N ASP A 50 -6.55 -26.47 24.32
CA ASP A 50 -7.19 -25.81 25.45
C ASP A 50 -6.71 -24.35 25.59
N VAL A 51 -7.58 -23.43 25.17
CA VAL A 51 -7.40 -21.97 25.28
C VAL A 51 -8.73 -21.34 25.68
N HIS A 52 -8.68 -20.32 26.53
CA HIS A 52 -9.88 -19.68 27.06
C HIS A 52 -9.80 -18.15 26.95
N ALA A 53 -10.81 -17.53 26.35
CA ALA A 53 -10.84 -16.09 26.10
C ALA A 53 -10.75 -15.22 27.38
N LEU A 54 -11.45 -15.61 28.45
CA LEU A 54 -11.42 -14.86 29.73
C LEU A 54 -10.21 -15.17 30.63
N ALA A 55 -9.79 -16.44 30.72
CA ALA A 55 -8.71 -16.84 31.62
C ALA A 55 -7.32 -16.57 31.03
N GLU A 56 -7.17 -16.74 29.71
CA GLU A 56 -5.90 -16.61 29.00
C GLU A 56 -6.05 -15.73 27.73
N PRO A 57 -6.45 -14.45 27.87
CA PRO A 57 -6.76 -13.58 26.72
C PRO A 57 -5.56 -13.36 25.79
N THR A 58 -4.37 -13.09 26.36
CA THR A 58 -3.16 -12.79 25.58
C THR A 58 -2.66 -13.98 24.78
N LYS A 59 -2.70 -15.18 25.36
CA LYS A 59 -2.34 -16.44 24.70
C LYS A 59 -3.30 -16.73 23.56
N LEU A 60 -4.60 -16.54 23.77
CA LEU A 60 -5.60 -16.70 22.72
C LEU A 60 -5.38 -15.71 21.57
N GLU A 61 -5.10 -14.45 21.86
CA GLU A 61 -4.83 -13.44 20.84
C GLU A 61 -3.60 -13.77 20.01
N GLN A 62 -2.52 -14.26 20.63
CA GLN A 62 -1.33 -14.72 19.91
C GLN A 62 -1.69 -15.87 18.96
N TYR A 63 -2.40 -16.89 19.44
CA TYR A 63 -2.83 -17.99 18.58
C TYR A 63 -3.78 -17.57 17.46
N LYS A 64 -4.66 -16.58 17.72
CA LYS A 64 -5.55 -16.03 16.69
C LYS A 64 -4.74 -15.38 15.57
N LYS A 65 -3.72 -14.57 15.92
CA LYS A 65 -2.81 -13.93 14.93
C LYS A 65 -2.04 -14.98 14.12
N ASP A 66 -1.43 -15.94 14.79
CA ASP A 66 -0.69 -17.02 14.13
C ASP A 66 -1.60 -17.81 13.18
N PHE A 67 -2.83 -18.10 13.61
CA PHE A 67 -3.83 -18.79 12.79
C PHE A 67 -4.24 -17.97 11.57
N GLU A 68 -4.45 -16.67 11.71
CA GLU A 68 -4.76 -15.77 10.59
C GLU A 68 -3.60 -15.73 9.57
N GLU A 69 -2.35 -15.64 10.03
CA GLU A 69 -1.18 -15.70 9.14
C GLU A 69 -1.11 -17.02 8.37
N GLN A 70 -1.31 -18.16 9.04
CA GLN A 70 -1.31 -19.48 8.38
C GLN A 70 -2.51 -19.67 7.46
N LYS A 71 -3.65 -19.08 7.78
CA LYS A 71 -4.84 -19.07 6.93
C LYS A 71 -4.59 -18.27 5.65
N GLU A 72 -3.92 -17.12 5.74
CA GLU A 72 -3.56 -16.33 4.56
C GLU A 72 -2.49 -17.02 3.71
N LYS A 73 -1.49 -17.66 4.33
CA LYS A 73 -0.51 -18.50 3.61
C LYS A 73 -1.17 -19.66 2.88
N SER A 74 -2.03 -20.43 3.55
CA SER A 74 -2.72 -21.58 2.94
C SER A 74 -3.70 -21.15 1.83
N LYS A 75 -4.39 -20.01 1.97
CA LYS A 75 -5.19 -19.42 0.88
C LYS A 75 -4.34 -19.08 -0.34
N LYS A 76 -3.18 -18.44 -0.15
CA LYS A 76 -2.27 -18.10 -1.25
C LYS A 76 -1.76 -19.34 -1.95
N GLU A 77 -1.26 -20.33 -1.20
CA GLU A 77 -0.82 -21.61 -1.76
C GLU A 77 -1.94 -22.34 -2.51
N HIS A 78 -3.17 -22.30 -1.97
CA HIS A 78 -4.33 -22.89 -2.65
C HIS A 78 -4.66 -22.16 -3.95
N MET A 79 -4.61 -20.83 -3.95
CA MET A 79 -4.83 -19.98 -5.12
C MET A 79 -3.73 -20.23 -6.18
N GLU A 80 -2.47 -20.35 -5.78
CA GLU A 80 -1.35 -20.69 -6.66
C GLU A 80 -1.53 -22.07 -7.30
N LYS A 81 -1.90 -23.09 -6.51
CA LYS A 81 -2.21 -24.43 -7.03
C LYS A 81 -3.38 -24.43 -8.01
N LEU A 82 -4.38 -23.59 -7.79
CA LEU A 82 -5.51 -23.42 -8.73
C LEU A 82 -5.02 -22.80 -10.05
N ILE A 83 -4.22 -21.74 -9.95
CA ILE A 83 -3.64 -21.06 -11.11
C ILE A 83 -2.72 -21.98 -11.92
N GLU A 84 -1.92 -22.82 -11.27
CA GLU A 84 -1.07 -23.79 -11.96
C GLU A 84 -1.87 -24.86 -12.72
N LYS A 85 -3.00 -25.31 -12.13
CA LYS A 85 -3.86 -26.33 -12.75
C LYS A 85 -4.70 -25.79 -13.90
N TYR A 86 -5.24 -24.58 -13.74
CA TYR A 86 -6.26 -24.04 -14.64
C TYR A 86 -5.76 -22.86 -15.50
N GLY A 87 -4.54 -22.36 -15.25
CA GLY A 87 -4.01 -21.17 -15.92
C GLY A 87 -4.66 -19.87 -15.43
N GLY A 88 -4.40 -18.75 -16.13
CA GLY A 88 -5.07 -17.47 -15.88
C GLY A 88 -4.29 -16.42 -15.10
N ARG A 89 -2.96 -16.56 -14.94
CA ARG A 89 -2.09 -15.50 -14.36
C ARG A 89 -2.27 -14.16 -15.07
N GLU A 90 -2.45 -14.20 -16.38
CA GLU A 90 -2.64 -13.04 -17.26
C GLU A 90 -3.87 -12.17 -16.91
N HIS A 91 -4.86 -12.72 -16.21
CA HIS A 91 -6.05 -11.98 -15.79
C HIS A 91 -5.97 -11.45 -14.35
N ILE A 92 -4.96 -11.86 -13.58
CA ILE A 92 -4.75 -11.40 -12.20
C ILE A 92 -3.97 -10.09 -12.20
N GLU A 93 -2.99 -9.99 -13.08
CA GLU A 93 -2.24 -8.75 -13.30
C GLU A 93 -3.06 -7.82 -14.19
N ALA A 94 -3.81 -6.91 -13.55
CA ALA A 94 -4.48 -5.85 -14.29
C ALA A 94 -3.41 -5.08 -15.10
N PRO A 95 -3.61 -4.91 -16.42
CA PRO A 95 -2.74 -4.07 -17.23
C PRO A 95 -2.60 -2.68 -16.61
N PRO A 96 -1.50 -1.96 -16.87
CA PRO A 96 -1.34 -0.61 -16.37
C PRO A 96 -2.57 0.23 -16.72
N LYS A 97 -3.03 1.04 -15.76
CA LYS A 97 -4.27 1.83 -15.87
C LYS A 97 -4.31 2.77 -17.05
N ASP A 98 -3.18 3.08 -17.66
CA ASP A 98 -3.11 3.89 -18.89
C ASP A 98 -3.50 3.11 -20.15
N LEU A 99 -3.39 1.78 -20.13
CA LEU A 99 -3.80 0.89 -21.24
C LEU A 99 -5.24 0.38 -21.11
N LEU A 100 -5.83 0.51 -19.92
CA LEU A 100 -7.20 0.09 -19.63
C LEU A 100 -8.27 0.96 -20.32
N PRO A 101 -8.19 2.31 -20.30
CA PRO A 101 -9.07 3.15 -21.09
C PRO A 101 -8.64 3.13 -22.56
N GLN A 102 -9.61 3.05 -23.47
CA GLN A 102 -9.40 3.19 -24.91
C GLN A 102 -9.11 4.65 -25.33
N GLN A 103 -9.10 5.58 -24.37
CA GLN A 103 -8.90 7.00 -24.60
C GLN A 103 -7.42 7.32 -24.62
N THR A 104 -6.98 8.02 -25.66
CA THR A 104 -5.59 8.46 -25.84
C THR A 104 -5.28 9.81 -25.15
N GLU A 105 -6.28 10.43 -24.52
CA GLU A 105 -6.17 11.77 -23.97
C GLU A 105 -6.19 11.75 -22.44
N GLN A 106 -5.11 12.22 -21.83
CA GLN A 106 -5.02 12.48 -20.39
C GLN A 106 -5.58 13.88 -20.12
N TYR A 107 -6.74 13.99 -19.47
CA TYR A 107 -7.27 15.31 -19.07
C TYR A 107 -6.42 15.92 -17.96
N VAL A 108 -6.01 17.19 -18.14
CA VAL A 108 -5.19 17.94 -17.17
C VAL A 108 -5.85 19.29 -16.89
N GLU A 109 -6.15 19.57 -15.62
CA GLU A 109 -6.68 20.85 -15.16
C GLU A 109 -5.51 21.74 -14.68
N TYR A 110 -5.42 22.96 -15.21
CA TYR A 110 -4.42 23.95 -14.80
C TYR A 110 -5.04 25.02 -13.89
N SER A 111 -4.30 25.43 -12.86
CA SER A 111 -4.63 26.61 -12.09
C SER A 111 -4.41 27.89 -12.92
N ARG A 112 -4.97 29.01 -12.45
CA ARG A 112 -4.69 30.34 -13.06
C ARG A 112 -3.20 30.70 -13.08
N THR A 113 -2.38 30.09 -12.20
CA THR A 113 -0.93 30.29 -12.12
C THR A 113 -0.14 29.32 -13.00
N GLY A 114 -0.80 28.38 -13.69
CA GLY A 114 -0.15 27.39 -14.56
C GLY A 114 0.28 26.10 -13.86
N ASN A 115 -0.05 25.91 -12.58
CA ASN A 115 0.24 24.68 -11.85
C ASN A 115 -0.83 23.63 -12.16
N VAL A 116 -0.45 22.35 -12.23
CA VAL A 116 -1.42 21.27 -12.45
C VAL A 116 -2.22 21.03 -11.17
N VAL A 117 -3.55 21.13 -11.26
CA VAL A 117 -4.48 20.89 -10.14
C VAL A 117 -4.99 19.45 -10.15
N LYS A 118 -5.18 18.89 -11.35
CA LYS A 118 -5.69 17.53 -11.54
C LYS A 118 -5.09 16.92 -12.80
N GLY A 119 -4.65 15.67 -12.70
CA GLY A 119 -3.92 14.99 -13.76
C GLY A 119 -2.44 14.81 -13.44
N GLN A 120 -1.70 14.19 -14.36
CA GLN A 120 -0.26 14.01 -14.22
C GLN A 120 0.49 15.22 -14.80
N GLU A 121 1.52 15.68 -14.10
CA GLU A 121 2.43 16.70 -14.63
C GLU A 121 3.20 16.14 -15.83
N LYS A 122 3.43 16.98 -16.84
CA LYS A 122 4.24 16.59 -18.00
C LYS A 122 5.64 16.24 -17.52
N ALA A 123 6.11 15.02 -17.81
CA ALA A 123 7.47 14.62 -17.51
C ALA A 123 8.45 15.61 -18.13
N THR A 124 9.46 16.02 -17.36
CA THR A 124 10.54 16.87 -17.86
C THR A 124 11.18 16.20 -19.07
N ALA A 125 11.29 16.93 -20.19
CA ALA A 125 11.91 16.40 -21.40
C ALA A 125 13.38 16.07 -21.10
N LYS A 126 13.71 14.78 -21.11
CA LYS A 126 15.09 14.28 -21.04
C LYS A 126 15.67 14.26 -22.45
N SER A 127 16.93 14.62 -22.62
CA SER A 127 17.60 14.40 -23.90
C SER A 127 17.83 12.91 -24.16
N ARG A 128 18.29 12.58 -25.38
CA ARG A 128 18.61 11.20 -25.78
C ARG A 128 19.76 10.59 -24.96
N PHE A 129 20.58 11.40 -24.31
CA PHE A 129 21.74 10.94 -23.55
C PHE A 129 21.40 10.80 -22.08
N ASP A 130 22.06 9.86 -21.39
CA ASP A 130 21.88 9.69 -19.95
C ASP A 130 22.36 10.94 -19.20
N GLU A 131 21.38 11.73 -18.75
CA GLU A 131 21.59 12.89 -17.89
C GLU A 131 21.72 12.45 -16.42
N ASP A 132 22.38 13.27 -15.59
CA ASP A 132 22.47 13.05 -14.15
C ASP A 132 23.09 11.69 -13.73
N VAL A 133 24.04 11.19 -14.52
CA VAL A 133 24.80 9.99 -14.16
C VAL A 133 25.95 10.35 -13.22
N TYR A 134 25.84 9.85 -11.99
CA TYR A 134 26.80 10.06 -10.91
C TYR A 134 27.57 8.75 -10.63
N PRO A 135 28.65 8.45 -11.36
CA PRO A 135 29.45 7.27 -11.09
C PRO A 135 30.12 7.37 -9.71
N MET A 136 30.36 6.24 -9.05
CA MET A 136 31.27 6.12 -7.89
C MET A 136 31.09 7.18 -6.78
N ASN A 137 29.83 7.48 -6.44
CA ASN A 137 29.42 8.38 -5.35
C ASN A 137 29.85 9.85 -5.53
N HIS A 138 29.97 10.32 -6.78
CA HIS A 138 30.16 11.75 -7.08
C HIS A 138 28.84 12.53 -6.99
N THR A 139 28.88 13.81 -6.63
CA THR A 139 27.69 14.70 -6.63
C THR A 139 27.58 15.56 -7.90
N SER A 140 28.51 15.38 -8.84
CA SER A 140 28.56 16.12 -10.11
C SER A 140 28.85 15.16 -11.26
N VAL A 141 28.30 15.43 -12.43
CA VAL A 141 28.53 14.64 -13.65
C VAL A 141 29.98 14.78 -14.14
N TRP A 142 30.50 13.76 -14.82
CA TRP A 142 31.81 13.80 -15.47
C TRP A 142 31.87 14.91 -16.54
N GLY A 143 32.95 15.69 -16.57
CA GLY A 143 33.08 16.84 -17.47
C GLY A 143 32.56 18.16 -16.89
N SER A 144 32.09 18.15 -15.64
CA SER A 144 31.71 19.36 -14.90
C SER A 144 32.92 20.21 -14.45
N TYR A 145 34.15 19.71 -14.63
CA TYR A 145 35.41 20.40 -14.34
C TYR A 145 36.42 20.19 -15.47
N TRP A 146 37.24 21.20 -15.76
CA TRP A 146 38.28 21.18 -16.79
C TRP A 146 39.53 21.90 -16.28
N GLU A 147 40.70 21.26 -16.40
CA GLU A 147 42.00 21.84 -16.05
C GLU A 147 43.09 21.18 -16.90
N ASP A 148 44.01 21.98 -17.46
CA ASP A 148 45.20 21.53 -18.20
C ASP A 148 44.96 20.40 -19.22
N GLY A 149 43.92 20.53 -20.04
CA GLY A 149 43.62 19.55 -21.08
C GLY A 149 42.89 18.29 -20.58
N LYS A 150 42.47 18.24 -19.32
CA LYS A 150 41.82 17.07 -18.71
C LYS A 150 40.45 17.44 -18.14
N TRP A 151 39.46 16.60 -18.47
CA TRP A 151 38.12 16.66 -17.88
C TRP A 151 38.08 15.95 -16.54
N GLY A 152 37.24 16.42 -15.63
CA GLY A 152 37.06 15.84 -14.31
C GLY A 152 35.69 16.12 -13.70
N PHE A 153 35.55 15.76 -12.43
CA PHE A 153 34.36 16.03 -11.62
C PHE A 153 34.50 17.33 -10.82
N LYS A 154 33.47 18.17 -10.79
CA LYS A 154 33.43 19.41 -10.00
C LYS A 154 33.49 19.15 -8.49
N CYS A 155 32.94 18.04 -8.00
CA CYS A 155 32.92 17.70 -6.58
C CYS A 155 34.33 17.54 -5.98
N CYS A 156 35.17 16.68 -6.56
CA CYS A 156 36.49 16.33 -6.01
C CYS A 156 37.67 16.75 -6.89
N ARG A 157 37.43 17.32 -8.08
CA ARG A 157 38.43 17.65 -9.12
C ARG A 157 39.27 16.45 -9.59
N ALA A 158 38.75 15.24 -9.40
CA ALA A 158 39.41 14.06 -9.94
C ALA A 158 39.27 14.05 -11.47
N THR A 159 40.39 13.80 -12.14
CA THR A 159 40.51 13.70 -13.60
C THR A 159 40.49 12.26 -14.10
N MET A 160 40.09 11.31 -13.25
CA MET A 160 39.88 9.90 -13.61
C MET A 160 38.39 9.53 -13.45
N LYS A 161 37.77 9.01 -14.52
CA LYS A 161 36.33 8.75 -14.59
C LYS A 161 35.84 7.73 -13.56
N ASN A 162 36.66 6.73 -13.27
CA ASN A 162 36.31 5.63 -12.36
C ASN A 162 36.89 5.80 -10.94
N ALA A 163 37.42 6.99 -10.61
CA ALA A 163 37.88 7.26 -9.27
C ALA A 163 36.69 7.40 -8.31
N TYR A 164 36.81 6.87 -7.10
CA TYR A 164 35.84 7.07 -6.04
C TYR A 164 35.90 8.50 -5.49
N CYS A 165 34.74 9.09 -5.16
CA CYS A 165 34.70 10.43 -4.59
C CYS A 165 35.31 10.45 -3.18
N THR A 166 36.34 11.27 -2.97
CA THR A 166 36.98 11.42 -1.66
C THR A 166 36.37 12.52 -0.80
N ARG A 167 35.43 13.31 -1.34
CA ARG A 167 34.70 14.33 -0.57
C ARG A 167 33.36 13.75 -0.12
N VAL A 168 33.15 13.73 1.19
CA VAL A 168 31.86 13.39 1.79
C VAL A 168 30.84 14.44 1.34
N ALA A 169 29.76 13.98 0.70
CA ALA A 169 28.63 14.84 0.36
C ALA A 169 28.11 15.49 1.66
N LYS A 170 28.02 16.81 1.68
CA LYS A 170 27.50 17.59 2.80
C LYS A 170 25.99 17.73 2.66
#